data_AF-A0A9Q9AT77-F1
#
_entry.id   AF-A0A9Q9AT77-F1
#
_cell.length_a   1.000
_cell.length_b   1.000
_cell.length_c   1.000
_cell.angle_alpha   90.00
_cell.angle_beta   90.00
_cell.angle_gamma   90.00
#
_symmetry.space_group_name_H-M   'P 1'
#
loop_
_entity.id
_entity.type
_entity.pdbx_description
1 polymer ?
#
loop_
_entity_poly.entity_id
_entity_poly.type
_entity_poly.pdbx_seq_one_letter_code
_entity_poly.pdbx_strand_id
1 'polypeptide(L)'
;MGSVDVVIGRVVGVHIDEKVLTDGMVDLGKCMPIARCGYHQYAVIREESLFEMVIPGDAKQLVGLEGNAEGQKGLGESGVKPGMS
;
A
#
# COMPACT_ATOMS: atom_id res chain seq x y z
N MET A 1 -30.81 -10.47 -10.20
CA MET A 1 -30.09 -9.45 -9.39
C MET A 1 -29.62 -10.13 -8.13
N GLY A 2 -28.30 -10.18 -7.90
CA GLY A 2 -27.73 -10.73 -6.67
C GLY A 2 -27.57 -9.64 -5.61
N SER A 3 -27.75 -10.00 -4.34
CA SER A 3 -27.36 -9.16 -3.20
C SER A 3 -25.88 -9.37 -2.90
N VAL A 4 -25.23 -8.35 -2.34
CA VAL A 4 -23.85 -8.40 -1.86
C VAL A 4 -23.80 -7.89 -0.42
N ASP A 5 -22.96 -8.52 0.40
CA ASP A 5 -22.68 -8.09 1.76
C ASP A 5 -21.27 -7.51 1.83
N VAL A 6 -21.12 -6.40 2.56
CA VAL A 6 -19.82 -5.77 2.81
C VAL A 6 -19.42 -6.06 4.26
N VAL A 7 -18.29 -6.74 4.45
CA VAL A 7 -17.76 -7.07 5.77
C VAL A 7 -16.62 -6.11 6.12
N ILE A 8 -16.76 -5.40 7.24
CA ILE A 8 -15.73 -4.52 7.79
C ILE A 8 -15.20 -5.14 9.08
N GLY A 9 -13.91 -5.48 9.09
CA GLY A 9 -13.23 -6.05 10.25
C GLY A 9 -12.08 -5.16 10.73
N ARG A 10 -11.81 -5.19 12.04
CA ARG A 10 -10.62 -4.55 12.64
C ARG A 10 -9.48 -5.56 12.69
N VAL A 11 -8.34 -5.23 12.09
CA VAL A 11 -7.11 -6.03 12.21
C VAL A 11 -6.59 -5.90 13.65
N VAL A 12 -6.42 -7.03 14.34
CA VAL A 12 -5.92 -7.08 15.72
C VAL A 12 -4.49 -7.61 15.83
N GLY A 13 -3.97 -8.20 14.75
CA GLY A 13 -2.62 -8.74 14.67
C GLY A 13 -2.33 -9.25 13.26
N VAL A 14 -1.04 -9.36 12.93
CA VAL A 14 -0.54 -9.88 11.65
C VAL A 14 0.58 -10.87 11.97
N HIS A 15 0.51 -12.06 11.39
CA HIS A 15 1.58 -13.05 11.47
C HIS A 15 2.42 -12.97 10.20
N ILE A 16 3.70 -12.67 10.33
CA ILE A 16 4.63 -12.48 9.21
C ILE A 16 5.80 -13.45 9.39
N ASP A 17 6.18 -14.15 8.32
CA ASP A 17 7.43 -14.91 8.29
C ASP A 17 8.59 -13.90 8.18
N GLU A 18 9.53 -13.93 9.11
CA GLU A 18 10.67 -12.99 9.12
C GLU A 18 11.47 -13.01 7.82
N LYS A 19 11.46 -14.13 7.07
CA LYS A 19 12.16 -14.25 5.79
C LYS A 19 11.64 -13.30 4.71
N VAL A 20 10.38 -12.85 4.81
CA VAL A 20 9.79 -11.93 3.83
C VAL A 20 9.92 -10.46 4.26
N LEU A 21 10.67 -10.18 5.32
CA LEU A 21 10.97 -8.81 5.74
C LEU A 21 12.33 -8.37 5.21
N THR A 22 12.40 -7.12 4.76
CA THR A 22 13.62 -6.41 4.41
C THR A 22 13.53 -5.02 5.04
N ASP A 23 14.47 -4.66 5.92
CA ASP A 23 14.51 -3.37 6.62
C ASP A 23 13.22 -3.00 7.37
N GLY A 24 12.54 -3.99 7.96
CA GLY A 24 11.28 -3.80 8.67
C GLY A 24 10.06 -3.61 7.77
N MET A 25 10.24 -3.65 6.45
CA MET A 25 9.17 -3.60 5.46
C MET A 25 8.92 -4.99 4.85
N VAL A 26 7.68 -5.23 4.41
CA VAL A 26 7.31 -6.46 3.71
C VAL A 26 7.85 -6.42 2.29
N ASP A 27 8.72 -7.37 1.98
CA ASP A 27 9.29 -7.58 0.67
C ASP A 27 8.33 -8.40 -0.20
N LEU A 28 7.64 -7.72 -1.12
CA LEU A 28 6.68 -8.35 -2.02
C LEU A 28 7.35 -9.34 -2.99
N GLY A 29 8.62 -9.14 -3.34
CA GLY A 29 9.38 -10.04 -4.20
C GLY A 29 9.59 -11.40 -3.53
N LYS A 30 9.90 -11.40 -2.23
CA LYS A 30 10.03 -12.63 -1.42
C LYS A 30 8.68 -13.26 -1.06
N CYS A 31 7.66 -12.44 -0.81
CA CYS A 31 6.32 -12.90 -0.43
C CYS A 31 5.62 -13.63 -1.59
N MET A 32 5.88 -13.24 -2.83
CA MET A 32 5.28 -13.78 -4.05
C MET A 32 3.74 -13.95 -3.99
N PRO A 33 2.98 -12.89 -3.65
CA PRO A 33 1.53 -12.99 -3.59
C PRO A 33 0.91 -13.23 -4.96
N ILE A 34 -0.26 -13.88 -4.96
CA ILE A 34 -1.08 -14.07 -6.16
C ILE A 34 -2.08 -12.93 -6.33
N ALA A 35 -2.10 -12.32 -7.51
CA ALA A 35 -3.06 -11.29 -7.87
C ALA A 35 -4.12 -11.85 -8.82
N ARG A 36 -5.36 -11.43 -8.62
CA ARG A 36 -6.49 -11.79 -9.49
C ARG A 36 -6.60 -10.78 -10.63
N CYS A 37 -6.47 -11.25 -11.87
CA CYS A 37 -6.47 -10.37 -13.05
C CYS A 37 -7.77 -10.40 -13.87
N GLY A 38 -8.76 -11.20 -13.46
CA GLY A 38 -10.02 -11.42 -14.17
C GLY A 38 -10.12 -12.83 -14.80
N TYR A 39 -11.34 -13.27 -15.13
CA TYR A 39 -11.63 -14.58 -15.72
C TYR A 39 -10.91 -15.76 -15.05
N HIS A 40 -9.94 -16.39 -15.71
CA HIS A 40 -9.08 -17.45 -15.15
C HIS A 40 -7.61 -17.04 -15.11
N GLN A 41 -7.34 -15.74 -15.21
CA GLN A 41 -6.00 -15.18 -15.20
C GLN A 41 -5.59 -14.83 -13.76
N TYR A 42 -4.34 -15.18 -13.46
CA TYR A 42 -3.67 -14.93 -12.21
C TYR A 42 -2.24 -14.50 -12.51
N ALA A 43 -1.73 -13.58 -11.72
CA ALA A 43 -0.33 -13.18 -11.76
C ALA A 43 0.32 -13.57 -10.43
N VAL A 44 1.57 -14.03 -10.48
CA VAL A 44 2.41 -14.14 -9.28
C VAL A 44 3.33 -12.95 -9.29
N ILE A 45 3.28 -12.14 -8.24
CA ILE A 45 4.16 -10.97 -8.12
C ILE A 45 5.56 -11.50 -7.80
N ARG A 46 6.53 -11.16 -8.64
CA ARG A 46 7.94 -11.48 -8.44
C ARG A 46 8.77 -10.23 -8.36
N GLU A 47 9.98 -10.36 -7.85
CA GLU A 47 10.95 -9.26 -7.80
C GLU A 47 11.14 -8.61 -9.18
N GLU A 48 11.20 -9.40 -10.27
CA GLU A 48 11.41 -8.88 -11.63
C GLU A 48 10.18 -8.14 -12.21
N SER A 49 9.01 -8.29 -11.56
CA SER A 49 7.76 -7.62 -11.98
C SER A 49 7.47 -6.34 -11.20
N LEU A 50 8.24 -6.07 -10.14
CA LEU A 50 8.09 -4.89 -9.30
C LEU A 50 8.91 -3.73 -9.86
N PHE A 51 8.31 -2.54 -9.86
CA PHE A 51 8.99 -1.30 -10.15
C PHE A 51 8.51 -0.23 -9.17
N GLU A 52 9.41 0.66 -8.78
CA GLU A 52 9.07 1.79 -7.94
C GLU A 52 8.47 2.91 -8.79
N MET A 53 7.33 3.44 -8.36
CA MET A 53 6.69 4.59 -9.00
C MET A 53 6.32 5.59 -7.91
N VAL A 54 7.14 6.63 -7.78
CA VAL A 54 6.82 7.77 -6.93
C VAL A 54 5.76 8.61 -7.64
N ILE A 55 4.63 8.86 -6.99
CA ILE A 55 3.55 9.68 -7.56
C ILE A 55 4.07 11.11 -7.77
N PRO A 56 4.13 11.61 -9.01
CA PRO A 56 4.50 13.00 -9.25
C PRO A 56 3.35 13.91 -8.81
N GLY A 57 3.61 14.83 -7.88
CA GLY A 57 2.57 15.75 -7.39
C GLY A 57 2.81 16.26 -5.97
N ASP A 58 1.72 16.55 -5.27
CA ASP A 58 1.74 17.13 -3.93
C ASP A 58 2.36 16.15 -2.92
N ALA A 59 3.35 16.62 -2.15
CA ALA A 59 4.02 15.83 -1.12
C ALA A 59 3.03 15.23 -0.07
N LYS A 60 1.84 15.84 0.07
CA LYS A 60 0.77 15.32 0.93
C LYS A 60 0.25 13.94 0.50
N GLN A 61 0.36 13.60 -0.78
CA GLN A 61 -0.09 12.33 -1.32
C GLN A 61 0.86 11.18 -1.00
N LEU A 62 2.14 11.47 -0.78
CA LEU A 62 3.16 10.46 -0.47
C LEU A 62 3.02 9.91 0.96
N VAL A 63 2.65 10.77 1.92
CA VAL A 63 2.47 10.39 3.32
C VAL A 63 1.33 9.39 3.53
N GLY A 64 0.33 9.39 2.64
CA GLY A 64 -0.76 8.42 2.68
C GLY A 64 -0.35 6.99 2.36
N LEU A 65 0.74 6.81 1.60
CA LEU A 65 1.22 5.48 1.17
C LEU A 65 2.13 4.81 2.21
N GLU A 66 2.74 5.58 3.11
CA GLU A 66 3.66 5.06 4.15
C GLU A 66 2.94 4.32 5.29
N GLY A 67 1.62 4.50 5.44
CA GLY A 67 0.84 3.86 6.51
C GLY A 67 1.13 4.40 7.92
N ASN A 68 1.84 5.52 8.04
CA ASN A 68 2.14 6.17 9.32
C ASN A 68 1.04 7.18 9.72
N ALA A 69 0.24 6.81 10.73
CA ALA A 69 -0.84 7.65 11.26
C ALA A 69 -0.37 8.95 11.94
N GLU A 70 0.86 8.99 12.48
CA GLU A 70 1.42 10.19 13.11
C GLU A 70 1.92 11.19 12.06
N GLY A 71 2.58 10.69 11.01
CA GLY A 71 3.00 11.51 9.86
C GLY A 71 1.83 12.22 9.18
N GLN A 72 0.65 11.58 9.15
CA GLN A 72 -0.56 12.17 8.58
C GLN A 72 -1.09 13.37 9.38
N LYS A 73 -0.91 13.41 10.70
CA LYS A 73 -1.41 14.51 11.56
C LYS A 73 -0.64 15.82 11.33
N GLY A 74 0.67 15.76 11.09
CA GLY A 74 1.52 16.95 10.91
C GLY A 74 1.21 17.78 9.65
N LEU A 75 0.59 17.19 8.63
CA LEU A 75 0.19 17.90 7.40
C LEU A 75 -1.20 18.55 7.45
N GLY A 76 -2.02 18.19 8.45
CA GLY A 76 -3.29 18.85 8.72
C GLY A 76 -3.12 20.25 9.32
N GLU A 77 -2.01 20.47 10.05
CA GLU A 77 -1.72 21.73 10.75
C GLU A 77 -0.94 22.75 9.89
N SER A 78 -0.16 22.27 8.91
CA SER A 78 0.53 23.12 7.93
C SER A 78 -0.30 23.25 6.64
N GLY A 79 -1.18 24.25 6.64
CA GLY A 79 -1.89 24.72 5.46
C GLY A 79 -0.93 25.27 4.40
N VAL A 80 -0.24 24.41 3.67
CA VAL A 80 0.51 24.78 2.46
C VAL A 80 -0.51 25.02 1.35
N LYS A 81 -0.57 26.27 0.89
CA LYS A 81 -1.44 26.71 -0.22
C LYS A 81 -0.89 26.11 -1.53
N PRO A 82 -1.78 25.67 -2.45
CA PRO A 82 -1.36 25.09 -3.71
C PRO A 82 -0.79 26.19 -4.61
N GLY A 83 0.41 25.95 -5.13
CA GLY A 83 1.06 26.81 -6.11
C GLY A 83 2.34 27.46 -5.58
N MET A 84 3.45 26.74 -5.68
CA MET A 84 4.72 27.31 -6.14
C MET A 84 5.54 26.18 -6.74
N SER A 85 5.95 26.44 -7.98
CA SER A 85 6.74 25.65 -8.94
C SER A 85 7.93 24.90 -8.34
#